data_AF-A0A5J4W2G9-F1
#
_entry.id   AF-A0A5J4W2G9-F1
#
_cell.length_a   1.000
_cell.length_b   1.000
_cell.length_c   1.000
_cell.angle_alpha   90.00
_cell.angle_beta   90.00
_cell.angle_gamma   90.00
#
_symmetry.space_group_name_H-M   'P 1'
#
loop_
_entity.id
_entity.type
_entity.pdbx_description
1 polymer ?
#
loop_
_entity_poly.entity_id
_entity_poly.type
_entity_poly.pdbx_seq_one_letter_code
_entity_poly.pdbx_strand_id
1 'polypeptide(L)'
;MFSITIFPTIFDRCGGIILRGTNGLHNHSLLIRQLIANDVERQVGSGSILNGRGFATSIFQSEFISNITTSKQINGQNKQCNWTKSAVKIEEGIAWITSTKFIGLREGALNVGAGAIVYIDQSTQIFGNTISQTNLKENPIQRNIICRGTSINKAQLHAESISFLINNSGIESRNKWILISNDSCKVFGSVSTSPSLLFVPIITKFIAKQMNRRTGIYIEINGQSLIRCQNIWLKIEEKITNTYIKPNSIIYLLENISTKWEDDHSIVAQVPEDLQIVQKGKSLQVQLLIGETSEAAELIQIEGGQQWTMVTQQLNLYEVALYLFLVFILQKIFRLLLSTVFIV
;
A
#
# COMPACT_ATOMS: atom_id res chain seq x y z
N MET A 1 37.51 -23.05 5.97
CA MET A 1 36.82 -22.02 5.15
C MET A 1 36.28 -22.70 3.91
N PHE A 2 34.96 -22.71 3.75
CA PHE A 2 34.28 -23.27 2.58
C PHE A 2 33.87 -22.11 1.67
N SER A 3 34.31 -22.16 0.42
CA SER A 3 33.98 -21.14 -0.58
C SER A 3 33.24 -21.78 -1.74
N ILE A 4 32.15 -21.14 -2.15
CA ILE A 4 31.34 -21.55 -3.30
C ILE A 4 31.41 -20.40 -4.31
N THR A 5 31.75 -20.73 -5.56
CA THR A 5 31.74 -19.77 -6.65
C THR A 5 30.78 -20.25 -7.72
N ILE A 6 29.84 -19.40 -8.09
CA ILE A 6 28.94 -19.59 -9.21
C ILE A 6 29.40 -18.66 -10.32
N PHE A 7 29.96 -19.27 -11.37
CA PHE A 7 30.34 -18.61 -12.60
C PHE A 7 29.10 -18.30 -13.46
N PRO A 8 29.23 -17.45 -14.49
CA PRO A 8 28.15 -17.17 -15.44
C PRO A 8 27.33 -18.42 -15.77
N THR A 9 26.07 -18.40 -15.33
CA THR A 9 25.14 -19.53 -15.40
C THR A 9 23.75 -18.98 -15.60
N ILE A 10 22.93 -19.70 -16.37
CA ILE A 10 21.52 -19.40 -16.57
C ILE A 10 20.71 -20.46 -15.82
N PHE A 11 19.86 -20.02 -14.90
CA PHE A 11 18.80 -20.83 -14.31
C PHE A 11 17.49 -20.40 -14.92
N ASP A 12 16.75 -21.34 -15.48
CA ASP A 12 15.43 -21.11 -16.06
C ASP A 12 14.43 -22.04 -15.40
N ARG A 13 13.41 -21.47 -14.73
CA ARG A 13 12.35 -22.24 -14.04
C ARG A 13 12.85 -23.29 -13.04
N CYS A 14 13.96 -23.02 -12.37
CA CYS A 14 14.55 -23.93 -11.40
C CYS A 14 14.23 -23.54 -9.95
N GLY A 15 14.12 -24.56 -9.09
CA GLY A 15 14.16 -24.40 -7.63
C GLY A 15 15.55 -23.95 -7.18
N GLY A 16 15.62 -22.94 -6.31
CA GLY A 16 16.83 -22.18 -6.04
C GLY A 16 18.00 -22.91 -5.35
N ILE A 17 19.11 -22.18 -5.26
CA ILE A 17 20.31 -22.45 -4.49
C ILE A 17 20.03 -22.22 -2.99
N ILE A 18 20.09 -23.29 -2.19
CA ILE A 18 19.93 -23.22 -0.74
C ILE A 18 21.28 -23.50 -0.08
N LEU A 19 21.77 -22.54 0.70
CA LEU A 19 23.05 -22.61 1.39
C LEU A 19 22.85 -22.45 2.89
N ARG A 20 23.38 -23.40 3.66
CA ARG A 20 23.33 -23.39 5.12
C ARG A 20 24.74 -23.49 5.70
N GLY A 21 25.26 -22.36 6.14
CA GLY A 21 26.55 -22.25 6.80
C GLY A 21 26.42 -22.61 8.27
N THR A 22 27.49 -23.14 8.84
CA THR A 22 27.61 -23.40 10.29
C THR A 22 28.87 -22.71 10.82
N ASN A 23 28.98 -22.52 12.14
CA ASN A 23 30.17 -21.93 12.76
C ASN A 23 30.49 -20.48 12.32
N GLY A 24 29.46 -19.69 11.98
CA GLY A 24 29.57 -18.25 11.75
C GLY A 24 30.13 -17.81 10.39
N LEU A 25 30.11 -16.50 10.18
CA LEU A 25 30.33 -15.85 8.87
C LEU A 25 31.74 -15.97 8.30
N HIS A 26 32.74 -16.18 9.14
CA HIS A 26 34.13 -16.27 8.72
C HIS A 26 34.47 -17.60 8.03
N ASN A 27 33.58 -18.59 8.15
CA ASN A 27 33.84 -19.94 7.66
C ASN A 27 33.23 -20.24 6.29
N HIS A 28 32.32 -19.40 5.81
CA HIS A 28 31.53 -19.66 4.61
C HIS A 28 31.44 -18.43 3.70
N SER A 29 31.90 -18.56 2.46
CA SER A 29 31.77 -17.52 1.44
C SER A 29 31.07 -18.01 0.19
N LEU A 30 30.28 -17.13 -0.41
CA LEU A 30 29.60 -17.35 -1.69
C LEU A 30 29.92 -16.18 -2.63
N LEU A 31 30.42 -16.49 -3.82
CA LEU A 31 30.61 -15.52 -4.89
C LEU A 31 29.73 -15.91 -6.08
N ILE A 32 28.79 -15.04 -6.45
CA ILE A 32 27.95 -15.18 -7.63
C ILE A 32 28.34 -14.10 -8.62
N ARG A 33 28.68 -14.49 -9.85
CA ARG A 33 28.99 -13.57 -10.95
C ARG A 33 28.20 -13.94 -12.18
N GLN A 34 27.57 -12.94 -12.81
CA GLN A 34 26.92 -13.11 -14.12
C GLN A 34 25.84 -14.21 -14.13
N LEU A 35 25.14 -14.37 -13.01
CA LEU A 35 24.01 -15.27 -12.90
C LEU A 35 22.80 -14.64 -13.59
N ILE A 36 22.12 -15.39 -14.45
CA ILE A 36 20.81 -15.00 -14.99
C ILE A 36 19.79 -16.00 -14.47
N ALA A 37 18.82 -15.53 -13.69
CA ALA A 37 17.73 -16.34 -13.18
C ALA A 37 16.42 -15.90 -13.84
N ASN A 38 15.91 -16.71 -14.75
CA ASN A 38 14.66 -16.50 -15.47
C ASN A 38 13.51 -17.27 -14.82
N ASP A 39 12.31 -16.68 -14.90
CA ASP A 39 11.04 -17.31 -14.57
C ASP A 39 11.10 -18.11 -13.27
N VAL A 40 11.55 -17.44 -12.21
CA VAL A 40 11.75 -18.01 -10.88
C VAL A 40 10.50 -18.79 -10.45
N GLU A 41 10.51 -20.12 -10.60
CA GLU A 41 9.36 -20.98 -10.36
C GLU A 41 9.35 -21.40 -8.88
N ARG A 42 8.54 -20.72 -8.07
CA ARG A 42 8.61 -20.74 -6.60
C ARG A 42 7.60 -21.69 -5.93
N GLN A 43 7.01 -22.60 -6.69
CA GLN A 43 6.01 -23.55 -6.18
C GLN A 43 6.65 -24.77 -5.48
N VAL A 44 7.96 -24.99 -5.63
CA VAL A 44 8.69 -26.09 -5.00
C VAL A 44 9.88 -25.53 -4.20
N GLY A 45 10.11 -26.03 -2.98
CA GLY A 45 11.26 -25.64 -2.14
C GLY A 45 11.04 -24.37 -1.30
N SER A 46 12.11 -23.57 -1.11
CA SER A 46 12.13 -22.44 -0.16
C SER A 46 11.44 -21.16 -0.66
N GLY A 47 11.00 -21.14 -1.92
CA GLY A 47 10.36 -19.97 -2.53
C GLY A 47 11.31 -18.85 -2.96
N SER A 48 12.63 -19.10 -2.94
CA SER A 48 13.69 -18.16 -3.37
C SER A 48 14.67 -18.84 -4.34
N ILE A 49 15.25 -18.09 -5.28
CA ILE A 49 16.39 -18.56 -6.11
C ILE A 49 17.64 -18.69 -5.27
N LEU A 50 17.87 -17.76 -4.35
CA LEU A 50 18.99 -17.84 -3.44
C LEU A 50 18.46 -17.73 -2.03
N ASN A 51 18.73 -18.76 -1.23
CA ASN A 51 18.46 -18.75 0.20
C ASN A 51 19.77 -19.07 0.93
N GLY A 52 20.44 -18.02 1.40
CA GLY A 52 21.70 -18.12 2.11
C GLY A 52 21.53 -17.83 3.60
N ARG A 53 21.96 -18.78 4.44
CA ARG A 53 22.06 -18.57 5.89
C ARG A 53 23.50 -18.76 6.37
N GLY A 54 24.05 -17.80 7.10
CA GLY A 54 25.38 -17.93 7.70
C GLY A 54 26.55 -17.79 6.71
N PHE A 55 26.37 -17.06 5.62
CA PHE A 55 27.38 -16.86 4.56
C PHE A 55 27.77 -15.39 4.40
N ALA A 56 29.02 -15.14 4.05
CA ALA A 56 29.47 -13.90 3.42
C ALA A 56 29.26 -14.02 1.89
N THR A 57 28.31 -13.27 1.34
CA THR A 57 27.80 -13.43 -0.03
C THR A 57 28.10 -12.21 -0.88
N SER A 58 28.68 -12.39 -2.06
CA SER A 58 28.83 -11.32 -3.06
C SER A 58 28.07 -11.70 -4.33
N ILE A 59 27.14 -10.85 -4.76
CA ILE A 59 26.37 -11.00 -5.99
C ILE A 59 26.75 -9.85 -6.92
N PHE A 60 27.33 -10.18 -8.07
CA PHE A 60 27.85 -9.19 -9.01
C PHE A 60 27.35 -9.46 -10.43
N GLN A 61 26.99 -8.39 -11.16
CA GLN A 61 26.63 -8.45 -12.58
C GLN A 61 25.54 -9.49 -12.91
N SER A 62 24.61 -9.72 -11.98
CA SER A 62 23.59 -10.77 -12.11
C SER A 62 22.22 -10.19 -12.44
N GLU A 63 21.32 -11.00 -12.98
CA GLU A 63 19.97 -10.59 -13.34
C GLU A 63 18.96 -11.60 -12.81
N PHE A 64 17.98 -11.12 -12.05
CA PHE A 64 16.83 -11.88 -11.58
C PHE A 64 15.59 -11.34 -12.29
N ILE A 65 15.04 -12.14 -13.20
CA ILE A 65 14.01 -11.72 -14.15
C ILE A 65 12.82 -12.66 -14.04
N SER A 66 11.62 -12.10 -14.11
CA SER A 66 10.38 -12.86 -14.23
C SER A 66 9.57 -12.35 -15.42
N ASN A 67 9.40 -13.21 -16.44
CA ASN A 67 8.62 -12.94 -17.64
C ASN A 67 7.28 -13.70 -17.66
N ILE A 68 6.97 -14.44 -16.59
CA ILE A 68 5.78 -15.30 -16.51
C ILE A 68 4.49 -14.45 -16.63
N THR A 69 3.70 -14.77 -17.66
CA THR A 69 2.39 -14.17 -17.95
C THR A 69 1.22 -14.89 -17.26
N THR A 70 1.45 -16.06 -16.67
CA THR A 70 0.40 -16.91 -16.08
C THR A 70 0.38 -16.84 -14.54
N SER A 71 -0.72 -16.35 -13.96
CA SER A 71 -0.99 -16.50 -12.53
C SER A 71 -1.88 -17.72 -12.30
N LYS A 72 -1.47 -18.62 -11.37
CA LYS A 72 -2.39 -19.60 -10.78
C LYS A 72 -2.99 -18.99 -9.51
N GLN A 73 -4.30 -19.16 -9.35
CA GLN A 73 -5.09 -18.69 -8.22
C GLN A 73 -4.61 -19.31 -6.90
N ILE A 74 -4.41 -18.49 -5.87
CA ILE A 74 -4.33 -18.93 -4.48
C ILE A 74 -5.52 -18.32 -3.76
N ASN A 75 -6.44 -19.15 -3.29
CA ASN A 75 -7.56 -18.71 -2.45
C ASN A 75 -7.09 -18.50 -1.00
N GLY A 76 -7.46 -17.36 -0.42
CA GLY A 76 -7.85 -17.31 1.00
C GLY A 76 -7.02 -16.46 1.97
N GLN A 77 -7.70 -15.41 2.45
CA GLN A 77 -7.70 -14.83 3.81
C GLN A 77 -6.52 -13.98 4.33
N ASN A 78 -6.93 -12.86 4.96
CA ASN A 78 -6.16 -11.83 5.67
C ASN A 78 -5.13 -11.05 4.85
N LYS A 79 -5.63 -10.00 4.18
CA LYS A 79 -4.89 -9.06 3.33
C LYS A 79 -3.99 -8.11 4.12
N GLN A 80 -2.94 -8.62 4.73
CA GLN A 80 -1.77 -7.78 5.00
C GLN A 80 -0.88 -7.79 3.76
N CYS A 81 -0.23 -6.66 3.46
CA CYS A 81 0.84 -6.56 2.47
C CYS A 81 2.12 -7.25 2.99
N ASN A 82 1.98 -8.50 3.42
CA ASN A 82 2.98 -9.30 4.11
C ASN A 82 3.41 -10.47 3.24
N TRP A 83 4.70 -10.74 3.29
CA TRP A 83 5.40 -11.59 2.36
C TRP A 83 6.25 -12.62 3.09
N THR A 84 6.36 -13.81 2.51
CA THR A 84 7.23 -14.87 3.00
C THR A 84 8.31 -15.30 2.00
N LYS A 85 8.21 -14.87 0.74
CA LYS A 85 9.10 -15.26 -0.38
C LYS A 85 9.81 -14.04 -0.99
N SER A 86 10.93 -14.28 -1.68
CA SER A 86 11.77 -13.28 -2.38
C SER A 86 12.73 -13.97 -3.35
N ALA A 87 13.26 -13.30 -4.38
CA ALA A 87 14.24 -13.92 -5.27
C ALA A 87 15.54 -14.28 -4.52
N VAL A 88 15.99 -13.38 -3.67
CA VAL A 88 17.14 -13.56 -2.78
C VAL A 88 16.68 -13.45 -1.34
N LYS A 89 17.11 -14.39 -0.50
CA LYS A 89 16.90 -14.40 0.95
C LYS A 89 18.23 -14.58 1.65
N ILE A 90 18.53 -13.68 2.59
CA ILE A 90 19.75 -13.71 3.40
C ILE A 90 19.35 -13.72 4.88
N GLU A 91 19.91 -14.65 5.64
CA GLU A 91 19.74 -14.78 7.10
C GLU A 91 21.11 -14.97 7.77
N GLU A 92 21.30 -14.39 8.95
CA GLU A 92 22.52 -14.55 9.76
C GLU A 92 23.81 -14.35 8.96
N GLY A 93 23.80 -13.45 7.98
CA GLY A 93 24.94 -13.25 7.12
C GLY A 93 25.04 -11.92 6.41
N ILE A 94 26.15 -11.73 5.71
CA ILE A 94 26.48 -10.46 5.06
C ILE A 94 26.35 -10.65 3.56
N ALA A 95 25.64 -9.76 2.88
CA ALA A 95 25.57 -9.78 1.43
C ALA A 95 25.94 -8.43 0.81
N TRP A 96 26.74 -8.46 -0.25
CA TRP A 96 27.02 -7.33 -1.12
C TRP A 96 26.41 -7.60 -2.48
N ILE A 97 25.49 -6.73 -2.89
CA ILE A 97 24.78 -6.81 -4.17
C ILE A 97 25.20 -5.61 -5.00
N THR A 98 25.89 -5.89 -6.10
CA THR A 98 26.47 -4.85 -6.96
C THR A 98 26.21 -5.15 -8.44
N SER A 99 25.91 -4.11 -9.21
CA SER A 99 25.65 -4.17 -10.66
C SER A 99 24.62 -5.23 -11.05
N THR A 100 23.63 -5.47 -10.18
CA THR A 100 22.65 -6.55 -10.31
C THR A 100 21.28 -5.99 -10.65
N LYS A 101 20.47 -6.72 -11.40
CA LYS A 101 19.11 -6.30 -11.77
C LYS A 101 18.06 -7.21 -11.15
N PHE A 102 17.00 -6.62 -10.62
CA PHE A 102 15.79 -7.29 -10.16
C PHE A 102 14.60 -6.73 -10.93
N ILE A 103 14.10 -7.49 -11.89
CA ILE A 103 13.16 -7.01 -12.92
C ILE A 103 11.92 -7.91 -12.97
N GLY A 104 10.74 -7.31 -12.99
CA GLY A 104 9.51 -8.05 -13.28
C GLY A 104 9.09 -9.03 -12.19
N LEU A 105 9.74 -8.98 -11.02
CA LEU A 105 9.56 -9.98 -9.97
C LEU A 105 8.20 -9.80 -9.31
N ARG A 106 7.37 -10.82 -9.49
CA ARG A 106 6.25 -11.11 -8.59
C ARG A 106 6.84 -11.71 -7.31
N GLU A 107 6.23 -11.71 -6.14
CA GLU A 107 6.82 -12.29 -4.91
C GLU A 107 8.20 -11.73 -4.47
N GLY A 108 8.75 -10.66 -5.09
CA GLY A 108 9.80 -9.85 -4.48
C GLY A 108 11.23 -10.11 -4.89
N ALA A 109 12.04 -9.07 -4.68
CA ALA A 109 13.47 -9.08 -4.97
C ALA A 109 14.27 -9.64 -3.79
N LEU A 110 14.11 -9.08 -2.60
CA LEU A 110 15.00 -9.36 -1.48
C LEU A 110 14.28 -9.54 -0.14
N ASN A 111 14.73 -10.52 0.65
CA ASN A 111 14.38 -10.70 2.04
C ASN A 111 15.65 -10.64 2.90
N VAL A 112 15.74 -9.58 3.71
CA VAL A 112 16.79 -9.35 4.71
C VAL A 112 16.25 -9.84 6.05
N GLY A 113 16.59 -11.08 6.39
CA GLY A 113 16.10 -11.77 7.58
C GLY A 113 16.93 -11.48 8.84
N ALA A 114 16.63 -12.23 9.91
CA ALA A 114 17.28 -12.08 11.21
C ALA A 114 18.81 -12.18 11.11
N GLY A 115 19.50 -11.18 11.69
CA GLY A 115 20.96 -11.09 11.69
C GLY A 115 21.62 -10.87 10.34
N ALA A 116 20.84 -10.63 9.29
CA ALA A 116 21.40 -10.32 7.98
C ALA A 116 21.84 -8.86 7.90
N ILE A 117 22.96 -8.61 7.22
CA ILE A 117 23.45 -7.29 6.85
C ILE A 117 23.60 -7.27 5.33
N VAL A 118 22.78 -6.48 4.65
CA VAL A 118 22.78 -6.44 3.18
C VAL A 118 23.13 -5.04 2.69
N TYR A 119 24.08 -4.99 1.76
CA TYR A 119 24.52 -3.79 1.05
C TYR A 119 24.07 -3.86 -0.40
N ILE A 120 23.28 -2.88 -0.83
CA ILE A 120 22.86 -2.66 -2.20
C ILE A 120 23.51 -1.36 -2.66
N ASP A 121 24.37 -1.45 -3.69
CA ASP A 121 25.00 -0.26 -4.24
C ASP A 121 24.12 0.46 -5.29
N GLN A 122 24.54 1.66 -5.65
CA GLN A 122 23.88 2.49 -6.68
C GLN A 122 23.87 1.87 -8.08
N SER A 123 24.67 0.83 -8.35
CA SER A 123 24.71 0.16 -9.66
C SER A 123 23.67 -0.95 -9.78
N THR A 124 23.04 -1.33 -8.67
CA THR A 124 21.92 -2.29 -8.63
C THR A 124 20.62 -1.62 -9.05
N GLN A 125 19.83 -2.27 -9.90
CA GLN A 125 18.57 -1.74 -10.42
C GLN A 125 17.38 -2.62 -10.01
N ILE A 126 16.34 -2.00 -9.47
CA ILE A 126 15.13 -2.64 -8.97
C ILE A 126 13.93 -1.91 -9.59
N PHE A 127 13.23 -2.55 -10.52
CA PHE A 127 12.08 -1.95 -11.20
C PHE A 127 11.16 -2.98 -11.83
N GLY A 128 9.94 -2.55 -12.17
CA GLY A 128 8.96 -3.43 -12.82
C GLY A 128 8.53 -4.63 -11.96
N ASN A 129 8.95 -4.69 -10.69
CA ASN A 129 8.50 -5.71 -9.76
C ASN A 129 7.05 -5.38 -9.39
N THR A 130 6.13 -6.07 -10.04
CA THR A 130 4.72 -5.69 -10.02
C THR A 130 3.96 -6.39 -8.91
N ILE A 131 2.96 -5.67 -8.38
CA ILE A 131 1.72 -6.26 -7.88
C ILE A 131 1.05 -6.96 -9.06
N SER A 132 0.70 -8.24 -8.89
CA SER A 132 0.00 -9.04 -9.90
C SER A 132 -1.10 -8.24 -10.61
N GLN A 133 -0.97 -8.12 -11.93
CA GLN A 133 -2.02 -7.59 -12.77
C GLN A 133 -3.22 -8.54 -12.80
N THR A 134 -4.39 -7.91 -12.69
CA THR A 134 -5.72 -8.27 -13.17
C THR A 134 -6.54 -9.32 -12.39
N ASN A 135 -7.76 -8.91 -12.01
CA ASN A 135 -8.74 -9.57 -11.13
C ASN A 135 -9.13 -11.01 -11.57
N LEU A 136 -9.63 -11.94 -10.75
CA LEU A 136 -10.47 -11.87 -9.54
C LEU A 136 -10.09 -12.96 -8.51
N LYS A 137 -10.17 -12.58 -7.23
CA LYS A 137 -9.86 -13.36 -6.02
C LYS A 137 -8.36 -13.44 -5.64
N GLU A 138 -7.78 -12.23 -5.64
CA GLU A 138 -6.82 -11.75 -4.63
C GLU A 138 -5.39 -12.30 -4.67
N ASN A 139 -4.47 -11.51 -5.21
CA ASN A 139 -3.04 -11.64 -4.97
C ASN A 139 -2.55 -10.50 -4.07
N PRO A 140 -1.70 -10.76 -3.07
CA PRO A 140 -1.18 -9.73 -2.18
C PRO A 140 -0.25 -8.79 -2.93
N ILE A 141 -0.23 -7.54 -2.48
CA ILE A 141 0.62 -6.47 -3.00
C ILE A 141 2.07 -6.82 -2.80
N GLN A 142 2.87 -6.56 -3.85
CA GLN A 142 4.18 -7.13 -3.98
C GLN A 142 5.30 -6.10 -3.77
N ARG A 143 6.07 -6.21 -2.68
CA ARG A 143 7.17 -5.30 -2.29
C ARG A 143 8.45 -5.53 -3.10
N ASN A 144 9.45 -4.68 -2.95
CA ASN A 144 10.78 -4.98 -3.48
C ASN A 144 11.60 -5.73 -2.43
N ILE A 145 11.61 -5.18 -1.22
CA ILE A 145 12.47 -5.63 -0.15
C ILE A 145 11.64 -5.82 1.12
N ILE A 146 11.91 -6.90 1.85
CA ILE A 146 11.49 -7.07 3.23
C ILE A 146 12.75 -6.99 4.09
N CYS A 147 12.70 -6.19 5.15
CA CYS A 147 13.72 -6.16 6.17
C CYS A 147 13.08 -6.40 7.53
N ARG A 148 13.31 -7.60 8.07
CA ARG A 148 12.69 -8.06 9.31
C ARG A 148 13.63 -9.01 10.02
N GLY A 149 14.14 -8.58 11.18
CA GLY A 149 14.93 -9.42 12.05
C GLY A 149 14.13 -9.93 13.25
N THR A 150 14.84 -10.18 14.34
CA THR A 150 14.26 -10.39 15.67
C THR A 150 14.74 -9.30 16.62
N SER A 151 14.17 -9.24 17.84
CA SER A 151 14.61 -8.30 18.87
C SER A 151 16.09 -8.46 19.23
N ILE A 152 16.58 -9.71 19.24
CA ILE A 152 17.97 -10.07 19.57
C ILE A 152 18.90 -10.07 18.35
N ASN A 153 18.38 -10.37 17.16
CA ASN A 153 19.15 -10.54 15.95
C ASN A 153 18.57 -9.65 14.84
N LYS A 154 18.84 -8.35 14.96
CA LYS A 154 18.29 -7.32 14.08
C LYS A 154 18.85 -7.44 12.67
N ALA A 155 17.98 -7.22 11.69
CA ALA A 155 18.34 -7.10 10.28
C ALA A 155 18.93 -5.71 10.00
N GLN A 156 19.79 -5.59 8.98
CA GLN A 156 20.36 -4.33 8.52
C GLN A 156 20.34 -4.25 7.00
N LEU A 157 19.79 -3.16 6.47
CA LEU A 157 19.73 -2.88 5.04
C LEU A 157 20.44 -1.55 4.75
N HIS A 158 21.51 -1.59 3.98
CA HIS A 158 22.15 -0.43 3.38
C HIS A 158 21.77 -0.39 1.91
N ALA A 159 21.09 0.66 1.46
CA ALA A 159 20.71 0.80 0.06
C ALA A 159 20.72 2.27 -0.39
N GLU A 160 20.90 2.46 -1.70
CA GLU A 160 20.82 3.77 -2.32
C GLU A 160 19.48 3.97 -3.05
N SER A 161 18.88 5.15 -2.89
CA SER A 161 17.57 5.49 -3.44
C SER A 161 17.50 5.38 -4.95
N ILE A 162 18.62 5.64 -5.64
CA ILE A 162 18.79 5.53 -7.09
C ILE A 162 18.66 4.10 -7.61
N SER A 163 18.81 3.09 -6.76
CA SER A 163 18.61 1.69 -7.15
C SER A 163 17.14 1.36 -7.42
N PHE A 164 16.20 2.19 -6.95
CA PHE A 164 14.77 1.96 -7.07
C PHE A 164 14.20 2.82 -8.18
N LEU A 165 13.83 2.21 -9.30
CA LEU A 165 13.40 2.92 -10.50
C LEU A 165 11.92 2.64 -10.80
N ILE A 166 11.25 3.60 -11.42
CA ILE A 166 9.88 3.42 -11.93
C ILE A 166 9.87 2.37 -13.04
N ASN A 167 10.84 2.45 -13.94
CA ASN A 167 11.05 1.54 -15.05
C ASN A 167 12.51 1.61 -15.51
N ASN A 168 12.84 0.99 -16.64
CA ASN A 168 14.19 0.97 -17.19
C ASN A 168 14.68 2.32 -17.76
N SER A 169 13.93 3.41 -17.61
CA SER A 169 14.32 4.75 -18.05
C SER A 169 15.35 5.43 -17.13
N GLY A 170 15.61 4.85 -15.95
CA GLY A 170 16.49 5.46 -14.95
C GLY A 170 15.80 6.49 -14.06
N ILE A 171 14.48 6.70 -14.19
CA ILE A 171 13.74 7.59 -13.28
C ILE A 171 13.57 6.92 -11.92
N GLU A 172 14.06 7.58 -10.88
CA GLU A 172 13.92 7.13 -9.49
C GLU A 172 12.45 7.07 -9.05
N SER A 173 12.07 5.98 -8.40
CA SER A 173 10.75 5.81 -7.81
C SER A 173 10.65 6.55 -6.47
N ARG A 174 9.59 7.36 -6.29
CA ARG A 174 9.23 7.96 -5.00
C ARG A 174 8.95 6.90 -3.92
N ASN A 175 8.48 5.73 -4.33
CA ASN A 175 8.22 4.58 -3.47
C ASN A 175 9.38 3.60 -3.60
N LYS A 176 10.08 3.30 -2.50
CA LYS A 176 11.16 2.29 -2.52
C LYS A 176 10.62 0.86 -2.40
N TRP A 177 9.39 0.72 -1.93
CA TRP A 177 8.71 -0.55 -1.68
C TRP A 177 9.50 -1.47 -0.74
N ILE A 178 10.05 -0.91 0.34
CA ILE A 178 10.81 -1.61 1.37
C ILE A 178 9.93 -1.74 2.62
N LEU A 179 9.55 -2.97 2.98
CA LEU A 179 8.82 -3.26 4.21
C LEU A 179 9.79 -3.43 5.38
N ILE A 180 9.69 -2.56 6.36
CA ILE A 180 10.61 -2.51 7.51
C ILE A 180 9.82 -2.82 8.77
N SER A 181 10.38 -3.70 9.61
CA SER A 181 9.96 -3.83 10.99
C SER A 181 10.85 -2.94 11.86
N ASN A 182 10.36 -1.76 12.24
CA ASN A 182 11.15 -0.71 12.92
C ASN A 182 11.90 -1.22 14.16
N ASP A 183 11.32 -2.16 14.91
CA ASP A 183 11.93 -2.70 16.13
C ASP A 183 13.09 -3.68 15.83
N SER A 184 13.08 -4.30 14.65
CA SER A 184 13.91 -5.45 14.30
C SER A 184 14.76 -5.29 13.04
N CYS A 185 14.64 -4.16 12.34
CA CYS A 185 15.44 -3.81 11.18
C CYS A 185 15.96 -2.38 11.26
N LYS A 186 17.23 -2.18 10.93
CA LYS A 186 17.84 -0.87 10.73
C LYS A 186 18.10 -0.63 9.25
N VAL A 187 17.81 0.59 8.79
CA VAL A 187 18.00 1.00 7.40
C VAL A 187 19.00 2.15 7.32
N PHE A 188 19.88 2.08 6.33
CA PHE A 188 21.00 3.01 6.09
C PHE A 188 21.14 3.34 4.61
N GLY A 189 21.99 4.33 4.29
CA GLY A 189 22.19 4.84 2.93
C GLY A 189 21.16 5.92 2.58
N SER A 190 21.11 6.38 1.33
CA SER A 190 20.14 7.43 0.94
C SER A 190 18.67 6.97 1.01
N VAL A 191 18.39 5.66 1.11
CA VAL A 191 17.02 5.20 1.39
C VAL A 191 16.56 5.58 2.80
N SER A 192 17.44 5.66 3.80
CA SER A 192 17.03 5.98 5.17
C SER A 192 16.55 7.42 5.32
N THR A 193 16.90 8.29 4.37
CA THR A 193 16.44 9.68 4.29
C THR A 193 15.23 9.86 3.36
N SER A 194 14.74 8.77 2.74
CA SER A 194 13.57 8.84 1.87
C SER A 194 12.31 9.15 2.69
N PRO A 195 11.43 10.05 2.21
CA PRO A 195 10.23 10.45 2.93
C PRO A 195 9.24 9.29 3.11
N SER A 196 9.28 8.28 2.23
CA SER A 196 8.52 7.05 2.40
C SER A 196 9.21 5.87 1.73
N LEU A 197 9.21 4.74 2.44
CA LEU A 197 9.86 3.53 2.01
C LEU A 197 8.90 2.53 1.41
N LEU A 198 7.64 2.52 1.82
CA LEU A 198 6.68 1.51 1.39
C LEU A 198 5.81 1.96 0.24
N PHE A 199 5.21 3.14 0.40
CA PHE A 199 4.07 3.52 -0.39
C PHE A 199 3.67 4.97 -0.07
N VAL A 200 3.57 5.79 -1.12
CA VAL A 200 2.92 7.10 -1.14
C VAL A 200 2.03 7.10 -2.37
N PRO A 201 0.72 7.21 -2.21
CA PRO A 201 -0.19 7.37 -3.32
C PRO A 201 0.04 8.76 -3.92
N ILE A 202 0.14 8.83 -5.23
CA ILE A 202 0.19 10.10 -5.95
C ILE A 202 -1.24 10.39 -6.37
N ILE A 203 -1.88 11.36 -5.72
CA ILE A 203 -3.27 11.72 -6.03
C ILE A 203 -3.26 12.84 -7.06
N THR A 204 -3.76 12.56 -8.26
CA THR A 204 -3.90 13.55 -9.33
C THR A 204 -5.29 14.16 -9.35
N LYS A 205 -6.29 13.45 -8.80
CA LYS A 205 -7.66 13.94 -8.71
C LYS A 205 -8.36 13.37 -7.47
N PHE A 206 -9.01 14.25 -6.73
CA PHE A 206 -9.87 13.88 -5.62
C PHE A 206 -11.18 14.66 -5.72
N ILE A 207 -12.29 13.94 -5.83
CA ILE A 207 -13.63 14.51 -5.83
C ILE A 207 -14.41 13.87 -4.69
N ALA A 208 -15.00 14.71 -3.83
CA ALA A 208 -16.07 14.33 -2.93
C ALA A 208 -17.30 15.19 -3.22
N LYS A 209 -18.47 14.58 -3.36
CA LYS A 209 -19.73 15.30 -3.61
C LYS A 209 -20.91 14.57 -3.01
N GLN A 210 -22.04 15.27 -2.85
CA GLN A 210 -23.28 14.63 -2.41
C GLN A 210 -23.73 13.57 -3.44
N MET A 211 -24.29 12.46 -2.95
CA MET A 211 -24.89 11.44 -3.81
C MET A 211 -26.17 11.96 -4.50
N ASN A 212 -26.39 11.56 -5.74
CA ASN A 212 -27.60 11.93 -6.46
C ASN A 212 -28.84 11.30 -5.79
N ARG A 213 -29.84 12.13 -5.43
CA ARG A 213 -31.15 11.72 -4.89
C ARG A 213 -31.16 11.07 -3.49
N ARG A 214 -30.03 10.98 -2.80
CA ARG A 214 -29.93 10.47 -1.41
C ARG A 214 -28.89 11.25 -0.63
N THR A 215 -29.06 11.33 0.69
CA THR A 215 -28.01 11.82 1.59
C THR A 215 -26.85 10.82 1.60
N GLY A 216 -25.63 11.32 1.56
CA GLY A 216 -24.42 10.51 1.44
C GLY A 216 -23.35 11.21 0.62
N ILE A 217 -22.16 10.62 0.58
CA ILE A 217 -20.99 11.18 -0.10
C ILE A 217 -20.52 10.18 -1.16
N TYR A 218 -20.45 10.65 -2.40
CA TYR A 218 -19.79 9.98 -3.50
C TYR A 218 -18.34 10.47 -3.60
N ILE A 219 -17.41 9.54 -3.76
CA ILE A 219 -15.98 9.81 -3.79
C ILE A 219 -15.36 9.19 -5.04
N GLU A 220 -14.55 9.96 -5.74
CA GLU A 220 -13.73 9.52 -6.88
C GLU A 220 -12.29 9.98 -6.66
N ILE A 221 -11.36 9.04 -6.73
CA ILE A 221 -9.93 9.28 -6.54
C ILE A 221 -9.21 8.71 -7.76
N ASN A 222 -8.41 9.54 -8.44
CA ASN A 222 -7.50 9.07 -9.47
C ASN A 222 -6.05 9.44 -9.12
N GLY A 223 -5.13 8.59 -9.53
CA GLY A 223 -3.74 8.71 -9.14
C GLY A 223 -2.85 7.60 -9.67
N GLN A 224 -1.71 7.44 -8.99
CA GLN A 224 -0.79 6.33 -9.19
C GLN A 224 -0.46 5.74 -7.83
N SER A 225 -0.13 4.44 -7.82
CA SER A 225 0.07 3.72 -6.57
C SER A 225 -1.16 3.90 -5.68
N LEU A 226 -2.36 3.55 -6.14
CA LEU A 226 -3.57 3.49 -5.32
C LEU A 226 -3.82 2.06 -4.90
N ILE A 227 -3.14 1.61 -3.86
CA ILE A 227 -2.98 0.18 -3.63
C ILE A 227 -3.74 -0.24 -2.37
N ARG A 228 -4.53 -1.33 -2.47
CA ARG A 228 -5.35 -1.92 -1.39
C ARG A 228 -4.54 -2.55 -0.25
N CYS A 229 -3.76 -1.74 0.46
CA CYS A 229 -2.89 -2.16 1.56
C CYS A 229 -3.45 -1.88 2.96
N GLN A 230 -4.71 -1.48 3.08
CA GLN A 230 -5.33 -1.03 4.33
C GLN A 230 -4.65 0.20 4.93
N ASN A 231 -4.03 1.03 4.09
CA ASN A 231 -3.25 2.18 4.53
C ASN A 231 -3.81 3.51 4.06
N ILE A 232 -4.90 3.51 3.29
CA ILE A 232 -5.53 4.74 2.81
C ILE A 232 -6.82 4.93 3.60
N TRP A 233 -6.94 6.07 4.25
CA TRP A 233 -8.06 6.42 5.10
C TRP A 233 -8.78 7.65 4.55
N LEU A 234 -10.07 7.72 4.81
CA LEU A 234 -10.91 8.87 4.49
C LEU A 234 -11.40 9.49 5.79
N LYS A 235 -10.98 10.73 6.06
CA LYS A 235 -11.50 11.52 7.18
C LYS A 235 -12.65 12.39 6.70
N ILE A 236 -13.79 12.32 7.38
CA ILE A 236 -14.93 13.21 7.19
C ILE A 236 -15.13 13.98 8.49
N GLU A 237 -15.20 15.30 8.38
CA GLU A 237 -15.26 16.22 9.51
C GLU A 237 -16.34 17.27 9.30
N GLU A 238 -17.11 17.58 10.33
CA GLU A 238 -18.11 18.64 10.25
C GLU A 238 -17.41 20.00 10.24
N LYS A 239 -17.77 20.86 9.27
CA LYS A 239 -17.28 22.23 9.24
C LYS A 239 -18.04 23.05 10.27
N ILE A 240 -17.39 23.34 11.39
CA ILE A 240 -17.91 24.27 12.40
C ILE A 240 -17.32 25.66 12.14
N THR A 241 -18.15 26.69 12.23
CA THR A 241 -17.73 28.11 12.18
C THR A 241 -17.18 28.62 13.51
N ASN A 242 -17.39 27.90 14.61
CA ASN A 242 -16.95 28.27 15.96
C ASN A 242 -15.70 27.50 16.36
N THR A 243 -14.61 28.21 16.60
CA THR A 243 -13.28 27.66 16.95
C THR A 243 -13.21 27.02 18.34
N TYR A 244 -14.20 27.25 19.21
CA TYR A 244 -14.23 26.68 20.56
C TYR A 244 -14.85 25.28 20.64
N ILE A 245 -15.48 24.80 19.55
CA ILE A 245 -16.12 23.49 19.50
C ILE A 245 -15.25 22.55 18.68
N LYS A 246 -14.86 21.42 19.28
CA LYS A 246 -14.14 20.38 18.54
C LYS A 246 -15.06 19.79 17.47
N PRO A 247 -14.67 19.81 16.19
CA PRO A 247 -15.47 19.23 15.13
C PRO A 247 -15.63 17.72 15.30
N ASN A 248 -16.86 17.25 15.12
CA ASN A 248 -17.13 15.83 15.02
C ASN A 248 -16.46 15.31 13.75
N SER A 249 -15.68 14.24 13.88
CA SER A 249 -15.02 13.59 12.75
C SER A 249 -15.12 12.08 12.86
N ILE A 250 -15.12 11.43 11.70
CA ILE A 250 -15.08 9.98 11.54
C ILE A 250 -14.03 9.64 10.49
N ILE A 251 -13.33 8.53 10.70
CA ILE A 251 -12.30 8.04 9.80
C ILE A 251 -12.75 6.67 9.31
N TYR A 252 -12.78 6.51 7.99
CA TYR A 252 -13.11 5.26 7.32
C TYR A 252 -11.86 4.69 6.67
N LEU A 253 -11.66 3.38 6.78
CA LEU A 253 -10.71 2.70 5.91
C LEU A 253 -11.28 2.70 4.48
N LEU A 254 -10.53 3.21 3.51
CA LEU A 254 -11.04 3.44 2.17
C LEU A 254 -11.48 2.13 1.50
N GLU A 255 -10.76 1.04 1.74
CA GLU A 255 -11.09 -0.30 1.23
C GLU A 255 -12.50 -0.75 1.67
N ASN A 256 -12.92 -0.40 2.89
CA ASN A 256 -14.22 -0.82 3.45
C ASN A 256 -15.41 -0.08 2.83
N ILE A 257 -15.18 1.14 2.33
CA ILE A 257 -16.22 1.99 1.72
C ILE A 257 -16.10 2.04 0.19
N SER A 258 -15.08 1.39 -0.38
CA SER A 258 -14.86 1.34 -1.82
C SER A 258 -15.92 0.47 -2.51
N THR A 259 -16.56 1.04 -3.52
CA THR A 259 -17.51 0.35 -4.40
C THR A 259 -16.84 -0.17 -5.67
N LYS A 260 -15.79 0.52 -6.14
CA LYS A 260 -14.91 0.07 -7.22
C LYS A 260 -13.48 0.46 -6.88
N TRP A 261 -12.55 -0.46 -7.08
CA TRP A 261 -11.11 -0.23 -6.91
C TRP A 261 -10.37 -1.35 -7.63
N GLU A 262 -10.51 -1.37 -8.95
CA GLU A 262 -10.14 -2.52 -9.77
C GLU A 262 -8.66 -2.52 -10.16
N ASP A 263 -7.98 -1.39 -10.03
CA ASP A 263 -6.59 -1.16 -10.39
C ASP A 263 -5.88 -0.20 -9.41
N ASP A 264 -4.60 0.06 -9.67
CA ASP A 264 -3.75 0.94 -8.86
C ASP A 264 -3.85 2.43 -9.26
N HIS A 265 -4.87 2.82 -10.03
CA HIS A 265 -5.02 4.17 -10.59
C HIS A 265 -6.34 4.85 -10.24
N SER A 266 -7.42 4.09 -9.99
CA SER A 266 -8.75 4.65 -9.76
C SER A 266 -9.52 3.96 -8.63
N ILE A 267 -10.14 4.78 -7.77
CA ILE A 267 -11.00 4.35 -6.67
C ILE A 267 -12.32 5.10 -6.74
N VAL A 268 -13.42 4.37 -6.58
CA VAL A 268 -14.76 4.91 -6.36
C VAL A 268 -15.28 4.40 -5.03
N ALA A 269 -15.64 5.30 -4.13
CA ALA A 269 -16.17 4.98 -2.81
C ALA A 269 -17.48 5.70 -2.52
N GLN A 270 -18.26 5.14 -1.60
CA GLN A 270 -19.53 5.73 -1.17
C GLN A 270 -19.64 5.66 0.35
N VAL A 271 -20.00 6.78 0.96
CA VAL A 271 -20.32 6.84 2.40
C VAL A 271 -21.81 7.15 2.51
N PRO A 272 -22.63 6.23 3.04
CA PRO A 272 -24.06 6.47 3.22
C PRO A 272 -24.33 7.50 4.32
N GLU A 273 -25.57 7.95 4.41
CA GLU A 273 -26.07 8.72 5.55
C GLU A 273 -25.89 7.95 6.86
N ASP A 274 -25.50 8.67 7.92
CA ASP A 274 -25.31 8.10 9.25
C ASP A 274 -25.94 8.99 10.33
N LEU A 275 -26.02 8.45 11.55
CA LEU A 275 -26.65 9.14 12.69
C LEU A 275 -25.73 10.16 13.39
N GLN A 276 -24.49 10.35 12.94
CA GLN A 276 -23.49 11.15 13.63
C GLN A 276 -23.03 12.39 12.83
N ILE A 277 -22.55 12.18 11.60
CA ILE A 277 -21.82 13.17 10.80
C ILE A 277 -22.43 13.32 9.41
N VAL A 278 -22.66 12.24 8.65
CA VAL A 278 -23.14 12.35 7.26
C VAL A 278 -24.66 12.51 7.25
N GLN A 279 -25.14 13.73 7.48
CA GLN A 279 -26.58 14.05 7.62
C GLN A 279 -27.02 15.23 6.75
N LYS A 280 -28.31 15.26 6.41
CA LYS A 280 -28.94 16.40 5.72
C LYS A 280 -28.69 17.72 6.46
N GLY A 281 -28.41 18.78 5.71
CA GLY A 281 -28.18 20.12 6.24
C GLY A 281 -26.76 20.38 6.74
N LYS A 282 -25.92 19.35 6.91
CA LYS A 282 -24.53 19.54 7.35
C LYS A 282 -23.60 19.89 6.19
N SER A 283 -22.59 20.71 6.50
CA SER A 283 -21.45 20.98 5.63
C SER A 283 -20.23 20.24 6.14
N LEU A 284 -19.67 19.38 5.30
CA LEU A 284 -18.64 18.42 5.66
C LEU A 284 -17.36 18.71 4.89
N GLN A 285 -16.23 18.57 5.55
CA GLN A 285 -14.89 18.55 4.98
C GLN A 285 -14.44 17.11 4.84
N VAL A 286 -13.96 16.74 3.66
CA VAL A 286 -13.48 15.38 3.35
C VAL A 286 -12.00 15.43 2.99
N GLN A 287 -11.21 14.54 3.59
CA GLN A 287 -9.75 14.46 3.47
C GLN A 287 -9.29 13.02 3.26
N LEU A 288 -8.17 12.87 2.55
CA LEU A 288 -7.48 11.60 2.39
C LEU A 288 -6.25 11.56 3.30
N LEU A 289 -6.10 10.46 4.03
CA LEU A 289 -4.97 10.21 4.91
C LEU A 289 -4.25 8.91 4.52
N ILE A 290 -2.98 8.80 4.90
CA ILE A 290 -2.16 7.60 4.73
C ILE A 290 -1.49 7.22 6.04
N GLY A 291 -1.61 5.96 6.44
CA GLY A 291 -0.94 5.41 7.62
C GLY A 291 -1.30 3.95 7.87
N GLU A 292 -0.54 3.26 8.71
CA GLU A 292 -0.83 1.86 9.08
C GLU A 292 -2.09 1.74 9.96
N THR A 293 -2.40 2.79 10.73
CA THR A 293 -3.62 2.90 11.52
C THR A 293 -4.25 4.27 11.31
N SER A 294 -5.53 4.42 11.68
CA SER A 294 -6.23 5.71 11.61
C SER A 294 -5.57 6.79 12.47
N GLU A 295 -4.97 6.44 13.60
CA GLU A 295 -4.37 7.38 14.54
C GLU A 295 -3.00 7.90 14.07
N ALA A 296 -2.26 7.06 13.36
CA ALA A 296 -0.94 7.40 12.80
C ALA A 296 -1.02 7.94 11.37
N ALA A 297 -2.23 8.13 10.82
CA ALA A 297 -2.41 8.52 9.44
C ALA A 297 -2.18 10.03 9.23
N GLU A 298 -1.42 10.36 8.19
CA GLU A 298 -1.06 11.73 7.81
C GLU A 298 -1.77 12.17 6.53
N LEU A 299 -1.92 13.48 6.31
CA LEU A 299 -2.59 14.03 5.13
C LEU A 299 -1.84 13.72 3.83
N ILE A 300 -2.56 13.15 2.86
CA ILE A 300 -2.03 12.92 1.52
C ILE A 300 -1.98 14.25 0.74
N GLN A 301 -0.84 14.52 0.10
CA GLN A 301 -0.69 15.66 -0.82
C GLN A 301 -1.34 15.35 -2.17
N ILE A 302 -2.17 16.26 -2.66
CA ILE A 302 -2.84 16.17 -3.97
C ILE A 302 -2.10 17.07 -4.95
N GLU A 303 -1.70 16.53 -6.11
CA GLU A 303 -0.95 17.30 -7.10
C GLU A 303 -1.81 18.46 -7.65
N GLY A 304 -1.31 19.69 -7.48
CA GLY A 304 -1.93 20.90 -8.03
C GLY A 304 -3.27 21.30 -7.42
N GLY A 305 -3.68 20.75 -6.26
CA GLY A 305 -5.03 20.93 -5.71
C GLY A 305 -5.11 21.18 -4.20
N GLN A 306 -6.35 21.38 -3.72
CA GLN A 306 -6.65 21.46 -2.29
C GLN A 306 -6.61 20.07 -1.64
N GLN A 307 -6.03 19.96 -0.44
CA GLN A 307 -5.92 18.72 0.35
C GLN A 307 -7.27 18.21 0.91
N TRP A 308 -8.36 18.92 0.63
CA TRP A 308 -9.70 18.63 1.12
C TRP A 308 -10.75 19.06 0.10
N THR A 309 -11.94 18.49 0.22
CA THR A 309 -13.12 18.91 -0.55
C THR A 309 -14.30 19.15 0.39
N MET A 310 -15.11 20.17 0.09
CA MET A 310 -16.35 20.46 0.80
C MET A 310 -17.53 19.73 0.18
N VAL A 311 -18.35 19.14 1.04
CA VAL A 311 -19.62 18.53 0.65
C VAL A 311 -20.73 19.09 1.53
N THR A 312 -21.70 19.76 0.93
CA THR A 312 -22.92 20.20 1.62
C THR A 312 -24.04 19.22 1.32
N GLN A 313 -24.59 18.60 2.35
CA GLN A 313 -25.71 17.68 2.21
C GLN A 313 -27.01 18.48 2.07
N GLN A 314 -27.50 18.63 0.84
CA GLN A 314 -28.72 19.38 0.57
C GLN A 314 -29.94 18.70 1.21
N LEU A 315 -30.79 19.52 1.81
CA LEU A 315 -32.15 19.12 2.20
C LEU A 315 -32.96 18.86 0.93
N ASN A 316 -33.69 17.75 0.88
CA ASN A 316 -34.59 17.47 -0.22
C ASN A 316 -35.76 18.47 -0.18
N LEU A 317 -35.71 19.50 -1.04
CA LEU A 317 -36.74 20.54 -1.13
C LEU A 317 -38.15 19.99 -1.32
N TYR A 318 -38.28 18.81 -1.94
CA TYR A 318 -39.58 18.16 -2.12
C TYR A 318 -40.14 17.58 -0.81
N GLU A 319 -39.28 16.99 0.03
CA GLU A 319 -39.68 16.54 1.38
C GLU A 319 -40.03 17.72 2.28
N VAL A 320 -39.24 18.80 2.22
CA VAL A 320 -39.52 20.04 2.97
C VAL A 320 -40.84 20.66 2.50
N ALA A 321 -41.08 20.71 1.19
CA ALA A 321 -42.33 21.21 0.62
C ALA A 321 -43.53 20.32 0.99
N LEU A 322 -43.38 18.99 0.94
CA LEU A 322 -44.43 18.05 1.33
C LEU A 322 -44.77 18.17 2.82
N TYR A 323 -43.75 18.31 3.67
CA TYR A 323 -43.91 18.51 5.10
C TYR A 323 -44.62 19.84 5.41
N LEU A 324 -44.17 20.94 4.79
CA LEU A 324 -44.82 22.24 4.91
C LEU A 324 -46.29 22.20 4.42
N PHE A 325 -46.55 21.49 3.32
CA PHE A 325 -47.89 21.30 2.79
C PHE A 325 -48.78 20.50 3.75
N LEU A 326 -48.27 19.41 4.33
CA LEU A 326 -48.96 18.63 5.36
C LEU A 326 -49.27 19.46 6.61
N VAL A 327 -48.29 20.23 7.10
CA VAL A 327 -48.48 21.16 8.24
C VAL A 327 -49.56 22.20 7.92
N PHE A 328 -49.59 22.73 6.69
CA PHE A 328 -50.59 23.69 6.26
C PHE A 328 -52.01 23.09 6.19
N ILE A 329 -52.13 21.85 5.70
CA ILE A 329 -53.40 21.10 5.71
C ILE A 329 -53.87 20.85 7.14
N LEU A 330 -52.98 20.38 8.02
CA LEU A 330 -53.29 20.14 9.44
C LEU A 330 -53.74 21.42 10.15
N GLN A 331 -53.09 22.56 9.90
CA GLN A 331 -53.53 23.85 10.45
C GLN A 331 -54.92 24.25 9.95
N LYS A 332 -55.23 24.02 8.66
CA LYS A 332 -56.57 24.32 8.13
C LYS A 332 -57.64 23.41 8.74
N ILE A 333 -57.37 22.11 8.85
CA ILE A 333 -58.29 21.14 9.48
C ILE A 333 -58.53 21.51 10.95
N PHE A 334 -57.46 21.85 11.68
CA PHE A 334 -57.57 22.27 13.08
C PHE A 334 -58.42 23.53 13.26
N ARG A 335 -58.24 24.55 12.40
CA ARG A 335 -59.10 25.76 12.43
C ARG A 335 -60.56 25.45 12.08
N LEU A 336 -60.80 24.51 11.17
CA LEU A 336 -62.16 24.07 10.83
C LEU A 336 -62.83 23.37 12.03
N LEU A 337 -62.11 22.48 12.71
CA LEU A 337 -62.59 21.80 13.91
C LEU A 337 -62.85 22.78 15.06
N LEU A 338 -61.97 23.75 15.27
CA LEU A 338 -62.15 24.76 16.32
C LEU A 338 -63.40 25.62 16.07
N SER A 339 -63.66 25.99 14.80
CA SER A 339 -64.85 26.77 14.46
C SER A 339 -66.15 25.97 14.60
N THR A 340 -66.13 24.65 14.42
CA THR A 340 -67.31 23.80 14.71
C THR A 340 -67.59 23.61 16.20
N VAL A 341 -66.58 23.68 17.07
CA VAL A 341 -66.75 23.51 18.54
C VAL A 341 -67.28 24.79 19.20
N PHE A 342 -67.09 25.98 18.60
CA PHE A 342 -67.63 27.25 19.11
C PHE A 342 -69.02 27.62 18.56
N ILE A 343 -69.63 26.76 17.73
CA ILE A 343 -70.98 26.95 17.17
C ILE A 343 -72.03 26.07 17.89
N VAL A 344 -71.64 25.32 18.93
CA VAL A 344 -72.53 24.63 19.88
C VAL A 344 -72.47 25.37 21.21
#